data_AF-A0A2K9NWJ4-F1
#
_entry.id   AF-A0A2K9NWJ4-F1
#
_cell.length_a   1.000
_cell.length_b   1.000
_cell.length_c   1.000
_cell.angle_alpha   90.00
_cell.angle_beta   90.00
_cell.angle_gamma   90.00
#
_symmetry.space_group_name_H-M   'P 1'
#
loop_
_entity.id
_entity.type
_entity.pdbx_description
1 polymer ?
#
loop_
_entity_poly.entity_id
_entity_poly.type
_entity_poly.pdbx_seq_one_letter_code
_entity_poly.pdbx_strand_id
1 'polypeptide(L)'
;MFNDPSSIEEAVQKLNAVSPSFCMAKWMHSTIHLNLGRTHSCHLPHHHVIPLKEIKKNPSALHNTSYKKDLRKMMLKGKRPSECQTCWDIEDLPEKRYSDRHFRGQDSWIKPFYEEVTSSKWDKDINPSYLEVSFSSTCNFKCSYCGPTYSTAWIQEIEEKGGYKLSNFTDHQSLFWLKAQGLMPITDEVNPYVDAFWKWWPTLKKQLMFFRLTGGEPLLIPDTFKLLSLIDEEPLPHLELSVNSNLGVPEKQFDKFMTLTKSIVENKKVKHFMMHTSLDTYGSHAEYIRHGLDFKRFEGYVERYLTELPTSSISFTCTFNALSVVGFIPFLEWVISLRKRFASVGRQIYIDLPHLKYPMFMSCAALTPDYQEHMKKIIAFMEEREDNRFGIKPAETLKMRRILDWMESKQPQNKKDEQELYKHQRDFYSFFSEHDKRRGTDFLKTFPEMKDFYEHCRKLAD
;
A
#
# COMPACT_ATOMS: atom_id res chain seq x y z
N MET A 1 -12.23 0.52 10.03
CA MET A 1 -12.59 0.51 8.59
C MET A 1 -13.21 -0.85 8.24
N PHE A 2 -14.33 -1.17 8.88
CA PHE A 2 -15.24 -2.25 8.52
C PHE A 2 -16.63 -1.66 8.76
N ASN A 3 -17.34 -1.38 7.67
CA ASN A 3 -18.65 -0.75 7.73
C ASN A 3 -19.63 -1.73 8.38
N ASP A 4 -20.60 -1.21 9.13
CA ASP A 4 -21.67 -1.97 9.76
C ASP A 4 -22.38 -2.86 8.70
N PRO A 5 -22.39 -4.19 8.86
CA PRO A 5 -23.03 -5.11 7.93
C PRO A 5 -24.51 -4.79 7.68
N SER A 6 -25.21 -4.23 8.66
CA SER A 6 -26.63 -3.86 8.52
C SER A 6 -26.87 -2.77 7.47
N SER A 7 -25.86 -1.94 7.20
CA SER A 7 -25.95 -0.86 6.21
C SER A 7 -25.56 -1.27 4.79
N ILE A 8 -25.14 -2.53 4.57
CA ILE A 8 -24.60 -2.94 3.26
C ILE A 8 -25.71 -3.15 2.25
N GLU A 9 -26.85 -3.69 2.71
CA GLU A 9 -27.99 -3.93 1.84
C GLU A 9 -28.58 -2.61 1.33
N GLU A 10 -28.65 -1.59 2.20
CA GLU A 10 -29.06 -0.24 1.81
C GLU A 10 -28.10 0.34 0.76
N ALA A 11 -26.79 0.21 0.95
CA ALA A 11 -25.81 0.67 -0.03
C ALA A 11 -25.95 -0.07 -1.37
N VAL A 12 -26.15 -1.40 -1.34
CA VAL A 12 -26.39 -2.22 -2.54
C VAL A 12 -27.64 -1.76 -3.27
N GLN A 13 -28.74 -1.53 -2.55
CA GLN A 13 -30.00 -1.05 -3.13
C GLN A 13 -29.81 0.32 -3.79
N LYS A 14 -29.15 1.27 -3.12
CA LYS A 14 -28.86 2.60 -3.68
C LYS A 14 -28.00 2.53 -4.93
N LEU A 15 -26.96 1.71 -4.94
CA LEU A 15 -26.11 1.52 -6.12
C LEU A 15 -26.90 0.92 -7.27
N ASN A 16 -27.65 -0.17 -7.02
CA ASN A 16 -28.39 -0.89 -8.04
C ASN A 16 -29.60 -0.12 -8.59
N ALA A 17 -30.16 0.81 -7.80
CA ALA A 17 -31.19 1.74 -8.26
C ALA A 17 -30.71 2.67 -9.39
N VAL A 18 -29.40 2.96 -9.44
CA VAL A 18 -28.79 3.69 -10.56
C VAL A 18 -28.56 2.73 -11.74
N SER A 19 -27.86 1.62 -11.48
CA SER A 19 -27.70 0.51 -12.42
C SER A 19 -27.09 -0.71 -11.72
N PRO A 20 -27.25 -1.95 -12.26
CA PRO A 20 -26.70 -3.16 -11.65
C PRO A 20 -25.15 -3.18 -11.59
N SER A 21 -24.47 -2.32 -12.35
CA SER A 21 -23.00 -2.23 -12.41
C SER A 21 -22.44 -0.95 -11.80
N PHE A 22 -23.29 -0.09 -11.23
CA PHE A 22 -22.87 1.22 -10.73
C PHE A 22 -21.93 1.09 -9.52
N CYS A 23 -20.93 1.98 -9.47
CA CYS A 23 -19.90 1.99 -8.43
C CYS A 23 -19.43 3.42 -8.16
N MET A 24 -19.75 3.97 -6.99
CA MET A 24 -19.35 5.31 -6.59
C MET A 24 -17.84 5.53 -6.55
N ALA A 25 -17.04 4.49 -6.29
CA ALA A 25 -15.59 4.60 -6.26
C ALA A 25 -15.00 5.04 -7.62
N LYS A 26 -15.68 4.80 -8.75
CA LYS A 26 -15.22 5.29 -10.07
C LYS A 26 -15.21 6.82 -10.21
N TRP A 27 -15.97 7.51 -9.36
CA TRP A 27 -16.06 8.96 -9.30
C TRP A 27 -15.32 9.55 -8.11
N MET A 28 -15.45 8.94 -6.93
CA MET A 28 -15.03 9.59 -5.69
C MET A 28 -13.65 9.17 -5.19
N HIS A 29 -13.05 8.14 -5.79
CA HIS A 29 -11.72 7.64 -5.41
C HIS A 29 -10.76 7.71 -6.60
N SER A 30 -9.54 8.15 -6.34
CA SER A 30 -8.44 8.07 -7.30
C SER A 30 -7.13 7.73 -6.61
N THR A 31 -6.34 6.88 -7.25
CA THR A 31 -4.89 6.81 -7.00
C THR A 31 -4.18 7.29 -8.26
N ILE A 32 -3.17 8.13 -8.09
CA ILE A 32 -2.47 8.78 -9.18
C ILE A 32 -0.96 8.61 -8.98
N HIS A 33 -0.33 7.94 -9.94
CA HIS A 33 1.10 7.70 -10.00
C HIS A 33 1.70 8.73 -10.94
N LEU A 34 1.96 9.95 -10.45
CA LEU A 34 2.51 11.04 -11.25
C LEU A 34 3.92 10.72 -11.76
N ASN A 35 4.67 9.92 -11.00
CA ASN A 35 5.96 9.38 -11.41
C ASN A 35 5.87 8.40 -12.60
N LEU A 36 4.69 7.85 -12.90
CA LEU A 36 4.46 6.94 -14.03
C LEU A 36 3.52 7.52 -15.09
N GLY A 37 2.91 8.69 -14.84
CA GLY A 37 1.84 9.22 -15.68
C GLY A 37 0.62 8.30 -15.74
N ARG A 38 0.29 7.62 -14.62
CA ARG A 38 -0.75 6.58 -14.58
C ARG A 38 -1.76 6.82 -13.46
N THR A 39 -2.99 6.33 -13.65
CA THR A 39 -4.06 6.47 -12.65
C THR A 39 -5.01 5.28 -12.65
N HIS A 40 -5.74 5.09 -11.56
CA HIS A 40 -6.89 4.21 -11.44
C HIS A 40 -7.90 4.81 -10.44
N SER A 41 -9.15 4.32 -10.43
CA SER A 41 -10.19 4.86 -9.52
C SER A 41 -10.36 4.05 -8.22
N CYS A 42 -9.78 2.86 -8.12
CA CYS A 42 -9.71 2.11 -6.87
C CYS A 42 -8.59 1.08 -6.97
N HIS A 43 -8.18 0.50 -5.83
CA HIS A 43 -7.02 -0.40 -5.75
C HIS A 43 -7.12 -1.75 -6.50
N LEU A 44 -8.26 -2.09 -7.10
CA LEU A 44 -8.50 -3.36 -7.80
C LEU A 44 -8.16 -3.34 -9.30
N PRO A 45 -8.67 -2.40 -10.12
CA PRO A 45 -8.31 -2.30 -11.52
C PRO A 45 -6.83 -1.99 -11.71
N HIS A 46 -6.29 -2.50 -12.82
CA HIS A 46 -4.98 -2.06 -13.29
C HIS A 46 -4.99 -0.55 -13.57
N HIS A 47 -3.85 0.09 -13.35
CA HIS A 47 -3.66 1.49 -13.72
C HIS A 47 -3.56 1.63 -15.25
N HIS A 48 -4.05 2.75 -15.77
CA HIS A 48 -3.88 3.12 -17.18
C HIS A 48 -3.12 4.43 -17.33
N VAL A 49 -2.58 4.65 -18.53
CA VAL A 49 -1.83 5.85 -18.87
C VAL A 49 -2.77 7.06 -18.93
N ILE A 50 -2.34 8.17 -18.35
CA ILE A 50 -3.00 9.47 -18.43
C ILE A 50 -2.52 10.15 -19.72
N PRO A 51 -3.39 10.46 -20.70
CA PRO A 51 -2.93 11.05 -21.95
C PRO A 51 -2.39 12.48 -21.75
N LEU A 52 -1.16 12.74 -22.18
CA LEU A 52 -0.52 14.07 -22.09
C LEU A 52 -1.35 15.19 -22.75
N LYS A 53 -2.01 14.88 -23.88
CA LYS A 53 -2.89 15.83 -24.58
C LYS A 53 -4.08 16.25 -23.72
N GLU A 54 -4.61 15.36 -22.89
CA GLU A 54 -5.75 15.64 -22.02
C GLU A 54 -5.35 16.54 -20.86
N ILE A 55 -4.26 16.24 -20.14
CA ILE A 55 -3.80 17.08 -19.02
C ILE A 55 -3.32 18.46 -19.45
N LYS A 56 -2.82 18.60 -20.69
CA LYS A 56 -2.47 19.90 -21.28
C LYS A 56 -3.70 20.78 -21.48
N LYS A 57 -4.84 20.18 -21.83
CA LYS A 57 -6.12 20.88 -22.02
C LYS A 57 -6.86 21.10 -20.70
N ASN A 58 -6.83 20.10 -19.81
CA ASN A 58 -7.56 20.08 -18.55
C ASN A 58 -6.73 19.36 -17.48
N PRO A 59 -6.16 20.06 -16.49
CA PRO A 59 -5.31 19.44 -15.49
C PRO A 59 -6.05 18.38 -14.64
N SER A 60 -7.37 18.45 -14.51
CA SER A 60 -8.16 17.44 -13.81
C SER A 60 -8.26 16.10 -14.56
N ALA A 61 -7.79 16.02 -15.82
CA ALA A 61 -7.69 14.76 -16.55
C ALA A 61 -6.79 13.73 -15.86
N LEU A 62 -6.00 14.13 -14.85
CA LEU A 62 -5.33 13.20 -13.92
C LEU A 62 -6.31 12.21 -13.27
N HIS A 63 -7.56 12.63 -13.02
CA HIS A 63 -8.66 11.77 -12.57
C HIS A 63 -9.76 11.60 -13.62
N ASN A 64 -9.98 12.62 -14.46
CA ASN A 64 -11.08 12.69 -15.43
C ASN A 64 -10.68 12.32 -16.86
N THR A 65 -9.77 11.35 -17.03
CA THR A 65 -9.39 10.84 -18.36
C THR A 65 -10.61 10.40 -19.17
N SER A 66 -10.58 10.57 -20.49
CA SER A 66 -11.57 10.02 -21.42
C SER A 66 -11.89 8.55 -21.14
N TYR A 67 -10.85 7.73 -20.93
CA TYR A 67 -10.97 6.32 -20.55
C TYR A 67 -11.87 6.11 -19.31
N LYS A 68 -11.58 6.78 -18.19
CA LYS A 68 -12.42 6.68 -16.97
C LYS A 68 -13.86 7.16 -17.22
N LYS A 69 -14.06 8.20 -18.02
CA LYS A 69 -15.40 8.70 -18.38
C LYS A 69 -16.19 7.68 -19.19
N ASP A 70 -15.55 6.98 -20.13
CA ASP A 70 -16.21 5.92 -20.89
C ASP A 70 -16.63 4.75 -19.99
N LEU A 71 -15.82 4.41 -18.98
CA LEU A 71 -16.20 3.39 -17.98
C LEU A 71 -17.39 3.84 -17.12
N ARG A 72 -17.43 5.11 -16.71
CA ARG A 72 -18.58 5.71 -16.02
C ARG A 72 -19.85 5.58 -16.87
N LYS A 73 -19.75 5.88 -18.16
CA LYS A 73 -20.84 5.73 -19.14
C LYS A 73 -21.30 4.28 -19.28
N MET A 74 -20.37 3.33 -19.34
CA MET A 74 -20.70 1.89 -19.36
C MET A 74 -21.47 1.49 -18.11
N MET A 75 -20.96 1.87 -16.93
CA MET A 75 -21.60 1.54 -15.65
C MET A 75 -22.99 2.16 -15.54
N LEU A 76 -23.19 3.42 -15.94
CA LEU A 76 -24.52 4.05 -15.95
C LEU A 76 -25.51 3.35 -16.90
N LYS A 77 -25.01 2.68 -17.94
CA LYS A 77 -25.82 1.85 -18.86
C LYS A 77 -26.02 0.40 -18.38
N GLY A 78 -25.64 0.08 -17.15
CA GLY A 78 -25.74 -1.28 -16.59
C GLY A 78 -24.70 -2.26 -17.16
N LYS A 79 -23.66 -1.79 -17.86
CA LYS A 79 -22.60 -2.65 -18.40
C LYS A 79 -21.44 -2.74 -17.42
N ARG A 80 -21.00 -3.97 -17.13
CA ARG A 80 -19.84 -4.29 -16.29
C ARG A 80 -18.52 -4.05 -17.03
N PRO A 81 -17.66 -3.10 -16.61
CA PRO A 81 -16.32 -2.95 -17.18
C PRO A 81 -15.41 -4.12 -16.84
N SER A 82 -14.61 -4.58 -17.81
CA SER A 82 -13.68 -5.70 -17.63
C SER A 82 -12.62 -5.45 -16.56
N GLU A 83 -12.17 -4.20 -16.39
CA GLU A 83 -11.18 -3.87 -15.34
C GLU A 83 -11.71 -4.03 -13.90
N CYS A 84 -13.02 -4.25 -13.72
CA CYS A 84 -13.64 -4.51 -12.43
C CYS A 84 -13.91 -6.00 -12.19
N GLN A 85 -13.27 -6.90 -12.94
CA GLN A 85 -13.53 -8.34 -12.90
C GLN A 85 -13.48 -8.92 -11.49
N THR A 86 -12.54 -8.50 -10.63
CA THR A 86 -12.48 -8.97 -9.24
C THR A 86 -13.78 -8.76 -8.46
N CYS A 87 -14.51 -7.66 -8.71
CA CYS A 87 -15.82 -7.46 -8.09
C CYS A 87 -16.89 -8.38 -8.71
N TRP A 88 -16.86 -8.55 -10.03
CA TRP A 88 -17.82 -9.39 -10.75
C TRP A 88 -17.65 -10.86 -10.38
N ASP A 89 -16.42 -11.34 -10.27
CA ASP A 89 -16.11 -12.70 -9.85
C ASP A 89 -16.71 -13.03 -8.49
N ILE A 90 -16.69 -12.07 -7.55
CA ILE A 90 -17.33 -12.24 -6.22
C ILE A 90 -18.85 -12.21 -6.34
N GLU A 91 -19.41 -11.29 -7.12
CA GLU A 91 -20.86 -11.13 -7.29
C GLU A 91 -21.53 -12.28 -8.06
N ASP A 92 -20.78 -12.97 -8.91
CA ASP A 92 -21.27 -14.06 -9.75
C ASP A 92 -21.12 -15.45 -9.09
N LEU A 93 -20.61 -15.53 -7.86
CA LEU A 93 -20.58 -16.79 -7.08
C LEU A 93 -22.00 -17.27 -6.74
N PRO A 94 -22.21 -18.61 -6.64
CA PRO A 94 -23.45 -19.15 -6.11
C PRO A 94 -23.58 -18.72 -4.64
N GLU A 95 -24.70 -18.05 -4.30
CA GLU A 95 -25.00 -17.31 -3.05
C GLU A 95 -24.77 -15.80 -3.12
N LYS A 96 -25.60 -15.04 -2.39
CA LYS A 96 -25.49 -13.58 -2.32
C LYS A 96 -24.17 -13.19 -1.63
N ARG A 97 -23.24 -12.65 -2.42
CA ARG A 97 -21.96 -12.11 -1.95
C ARG A 97 -21.86 -10.62 -2.24
N TYR A 98 -21.18 -9.89 -1.36
CA TYR A 98 -20.91 -8.47 -1.54
C TYR A 98 -19.45 -8.29 -1.96
N SER A 99 -19.24 -7.70 -3.13
CA SER A 99 -17.92 -7.26 -3.60
C SER A 99 -17.48 -5.94 -2.95
N ASP A 100 -16.22 -5.56 -3.19
CA ASP A 100 -15.64 -4.29 -2.73
C ASP A 100 -16.43 -3.05 -3.16
N ARG A 101 -17.11 -3.07 -4.32
CA ARG A 101 -17.91 -1.90 -4.74
C ARG A 101 -19.09 -1.67 -3.78
N HIS A 102 -19.67 -2.74 -3.24
CA HIS A 102 -20.79 -2.67 -2.31
C HIS A 102 -20.34 -2.12 -0.96
N PHE A 103 -19.24 -2.66 -0.41
CA PHE A 103 -18.65 -2.15 0.84
C PHE A 103 -18.26 -0.68 0.73
N ARG A 104 -17.67 -0.27 -0.41
CA ARG A 104 -17.31 1.13 -0.67
C ARG A 104 -18.52 2.04 -0.80
N GLY A 105 -19.67 1.52 -1.22
CA GLY A 105 -20.91 2.28 -1.26
C GLY A 105 -21.34 2.85 0.11
N GLN A 106 -20.78 2.33 1.20
CA GLN A 106 -21.05 2.77 2.57
C GLN A 106 -20.02 3.77 3.11
N ASP A 107 -18.92 4.00 2.38
CA ASP A 107 -17.81 4.81 2.87
C ASP A 107 -18.23 6.27 3.11
N SER A 108 -17.74 6.84 4.22
CA SER A 108 -18.09 8.20 4.66
C SER A 108 -17.70 9.29 3.66
N TRP A 109 -16.69 9.03 2.82
CA TRP A 109 -16.26 9.94 1.76
C TRP A 109 -17.03 9.79 0.45
N ILE A 110 -17.86 8.74 0.31
CA ILE A 110 -18.74 8.56 -0.86
C ILE A 110 -20.13 9.13 -0.59
N LYS A 111 -20.68 8.86 0.60
CA LYS A 111 -22.08 9.14 0.95
C LYS A 111 -22.55 10.57 0.62
N PRO A 112 -21.79 11.64 0.92
CA PRO A 112 -22.22 13.01 0.65
C PRO A 112 -22.39 13.36 -0.84
N PHE A 113 -21.82 12.55 -1.74
CA PHE A 113 -21.73 12.87 -3.16
C PHE A 113 -22.64 12.03 -4.06
N TYR A 114 -23.50 11.16 -3.49
CA TYR A 114 -24.39 10.30 -4.29
C TYR A 114 -25.30 11.12 -5.22
N GLU A 115 -25.96 12.14 -4.70
CA GLU A 115 -26.89 12.95 -5.49
C GLU A 115 -26.15 13.71 -6.61
N GLU A 116 -24.99 14.31 -6.30
CA GLU A 116 -24.16 14.97 -7.31
C GLU A 116 -23.76 14.00 -8.42
N VAL A 117 -23.25 12.81 -8.06
CA VAL A 117 -22.74 11.84 -9.04
C VAL A 117 -23.86 11.28 -9.91
N THR A 118 -25.01 10.93 -9.31
CA THR A 118 -26.12 10.28 -10.01
C THR A 118 -26.93 11.23 -10.88
N SER A 119 -26.97 12.52 -10.54
CA SER A 119 -27.60 13.57 -11.36
C SER A 119 -26.66 14.17 -12.42
N SER A 120 -25.34 13.95 -12.30
CA SER A 120 -24.36 14.47 -13.24
C SER A 120 -24.27 13.67 -14.53
N LYS A 121 -23.95 14.35 -15.64
CA LYS A 121 -23.61 13.65 -16.89
C LYS A 121 -22.33 12.81 -16.71
N TRP A 122 -22.27 11.69 -17.41
CA TRP A 122 -21.15 10.73 -17.36
C TRP A 122 -19.79 11.35 -17.73
N ASP A 123 -19.80 12.40 -18.55
CA ASP A 123 -18.63 13.10 -19.08
C ASP A 123 -18.24 14.35 -18.27
N LYS A 124 -18.98 14.68 -17.21
CA LYS A 124 -18.66 15.79 -16.29
C LYS A 124 -17.32 15.52 -15.59
N ASP A 125 -16.49 16.55 -15.48
CA ASP A 125 -15.33 16.52 -14.60
C ASP A 125 -15.78 16.60 -13.14
N ILE A 126 -15.33 15.65 -12.33
CA ILE A 126 -15.62 15.57 -10.89
C ILE A 126 -14.29 15.48 -10.16
N ASN A 127 -14.13 16.16 -9.03
CA ASN A 127 -12.97 15.90 -8.17
C ASN A 127 -13.30 14.74 -7.22
N PRO A 128 -12.35 13.82 -7.01
CA PRO A 128 -12.53 12.77 -6.04
C PRO A 128 -12.50 13.35 -4.62
N SER A 129 -13.22 12.73 -3.69
CA SER A 129 -13.17 13.05 -2.27
C SER A 129 -12.10 12.24 -1.54
N TYR A 130 -11.66 11.12 -2.11
CA TYR A 130 -10.51 10.33 -1.67
C TYR A 130 -9.44 10.31 -2.76
N LEU A 131 -8.26 10.82 -2.43
CA LEU A 131 -7.12 10.84 -3.34
C LEU A 131 -5.88 10.23 -2.69
N GLU A 132 -5.19 9.38 -3.45
CA GLU A 132 -3.82 8.94 -3.16
C GLU A 132 -2.90 9.39 -4.29
N VAL A 133 -1.75 10.00 -3.96
CA VAL A 133 -0.79 10.51 -4.96
C VAL A 133 0.63 10.04 -4.64
N SER A 134 1.27 9.48 -5.67
CA SER A 134 2.73 9.27 -5.74
C SER A 134 3.33 10.35 -6.63
N PHE A 135 4.09 11.28 -6.04
CA PHE A 135 4.78 12.35 -6.78
C PHE A 135 6.03 11.85 -7.51
N SER A 136 6.81 10.99 -6.85
CA SER A 136 8.10 10.51 -7.34
C SER A 136 8.38 9.09 -6.85
N SER A 137 9.26 8.36 -7.56
CA SER A 137 9.89 7.13 -7.10
C SER A 137 11.17 7.36 -6.29
N THR A 138 11.54 8.61 -5.98
CA THR A 138 12.68 8.94 -5.12
C THR A 138 12.56 8.21 -3.80
N CYS A 139 13.46 7.27 -3.53
CA CYS A 139 13.49 6.47 -2.31
C CYS A 139 14.94 6.09 -2.00
N ASN A 140 15.27 6.06 -0.72
CA ASN A 140 16.58 5.68 -0.20
C ASN A 140 16.69 4.18 0.14
N PHE A 141 15.59 3.43 0.07
CA PHE A 141 15.57 2.01 0.45
C PHE A 141 15.53 1.08 -0.74
N LYS A 142 16.04 -0.14 -0.53
CA LYS A 142 15.96 -1.26 -1.47
C LYS A 142 15.17 -2.42 -0.87
N CYS A 143 13.95 -2.20 -0.35
CA CYS A 143 13.15 -3.26 0.25
C CYS A 143 13.01 -4.48 -0.70
N SER A 144 13.19 -5.70 -0.18
CA SER A 144 13.37 -6.93 -0.98
C SER A 144 12.25 -7.17 -2.00
N TYR A 145 10.99 -6.99 -1.58
CA TYR A 145 9.80 -7.16 -2.43
C TYR A 145 9.41 -5.92 -3.24
N CYS A 146 10.17 -4.83 -3.14
CA CYS A 146 9.97 -3.62 -3.93
C CYS A 146 10.67 -3.73 -5.30
N GLY A 147 10.77 -2.63 -6.04
CA GLY A 147 11.45 -2.63 -7.33
C GLY A 147 11.72 -1.24 -7.90
N PRO A 148 12.38 -1.18 -9.08
CA PRO A 148 12.83 0.07 -9.70
C PRO A 148 11.68 1.04 -10.05
N THR A 149 10.46 0.54 -10.25
CA THR A 149 9.25 1.36 -10.44
C THR A 149 8.97 2.32 -9.27
N TYR A 150 9.41 1.94 -8.06
CA TYR A 150 9.04 2.64 -6.83
C TYR A 150 10.24 3.17 -6.04
N SER A 151 11.48 2.81 -6.40
CA SER A 151 12.67 3.26 -5.67
C SER A 151 13.83 3.57 -6.61
N THR A 152 14.34 4.80 -6.52
CA THR A 152 15.57 5.22 -7.18
C THR A 152 16.81 4.45 -6.70
N ALA A 153 16.86 4.03 -5.43
CA ALA A 153 17.95 3.18 -4.94
C ALA A 153 17.92 1.79 -5.59
N TRP A 154 16.72 1.26 -5.90
CA TRP A 154 16.58 0.05 -6.70
C TRP A 154 17.02 0.27 -8.15
N ILE A 155 16.64 1.39 -8.78
CA ILE A 155 17.11 1.72 -10.15
C ILE A 155 18.64 1.68 -10.21
N GLN A 156 19.32 2.38 -9.30
CA GLN A 156 20.78 2.41 -9.23
C GLN A 156 21.40 1.01 -9.14
N GLU A 157 20.88 0.15 -8.24
CA GLU A 157 21.38 -1.22 -8.09
C GLU A 157 21.21 -2.05 -9.38
N ILE A 158 20.08 -1.91 -10.08
CA ILE A 158 19.82 -2.67 -11.31
C ILE A 158 20.59 -2.10 -12.51
N GLU A 159 20.82 -0.80 -12.59
CA GLU A 159 21.70 -0.20 -13.61
C GLU A 159 23.14 -0.70 -13.47
N GLU A 160 23.64 -0.82 -12.24
CA GLU A 160 25.00 -1.29 -11.96
C GLU A 160 25.16 -2.80 -12.12
N LYS A 161 24.19 -3.59 -11.65
CA LYS A 161 24.35 -5.05 -11.47
C LYS A 161 23.42 -5.90 -12.34
N GLY A 162 22.52 -5.27 -13.09
CA GLY A 162 21.47 -5.96 -13.84
C GLY A 162 20.35 -6.51 -12.96
N GLY A 163 19.33 -7.11 -13.58
CA GLY A 163 18.24 -7.77 -12.86
C GLY A 163 18.71 -8.97 -12.03
N TYR A 164 17.84 -9.44 -11.14
CA TYR A 164 18.08 -10.65 -10.34
C TYR A 164 17.78 -11.88 -11.21
N LYS A 165 18.78 -12.73 -11.42
CA LYS A 165 18.63 -13.96 -12.20
C LYS A 165 17.94 -15.03 -11.36
N LEU A 166 16.75 -15.44 -11.79
CA LEU A 166 15.95 -16.49 -11.16
C LEU A 166 16.04 -17.81 -11.95
N SER A 167 15.47 -18.90 -11.42
CA SER A 167 15.69 -20.29 -11.86
C SER A 167 15.32 -20.61 -13.32
N ASN A 168 14.53 -19.75 -13.99
CA ASN A 168 14.15 -19.88 -15.40
C ASN A 168 14.82 -18.85 -16.33
N PHE A 169 16.00 -18.34 -15.98
CA PHE A 169 16.66 -17.22 -16.67
C PHE A 169 15.82 -15.93 -16.69
N THR A 170 14.77 -15.86 -15.87
CA THR A 170 13.97 -14.65 -15.70
C THR A 170 14.84 -13.59 -15.03
N ASP A 171 14.87 -12.40 -15.63
CA ASP A 171 15.56 -11.23 -15.10
C ASP A 171 14.58 -10.43 -14.24
N HIS A 172 14.46 -10.80 -12.97
CA HIS A 172 13.55 -10.14 -12.03
C HIS A 172 14.00 -8.69 -11.78
N GLN A 173 13.03 -7.77 -11.81
CA GLN A 173 13.25 -6.31 -11.76
C GLN A 173 14.10 -5.73 -12.90
N SER A 174 14.20 -6.41 -14.04
CA SER A 174 14.93 -5.90 -15.20
C SER A 174 14.38 -4.57 -15.72
N LEU A 175 15.25 -3.57 -15.92
CA LEU A 175 14.88 -2.28 -16.49
C LEU A 175 14.39 -2.42 -17.94
N PHE A 176 14.90 -3.40 -18.69
CA PHE A 176 14.44 -3.67 -20.06
C PHE A 176 12.94 -4.00 -20.07
N TRP A 177 12.51 -4.91 -19.20
CA TRP A 177 11.10 -5.31 -19.08
C TRP A 177 10.23 -4.15 -18.59
N LEU A 178 10.69 -3.40 -17.58
CA LEU A 178 9.95 -2.24 -17.08
C LEU A 178 9.77 -1.18 -18.18
N LYS A 179 10.80 -0.94 -19.00
CA LYS A 179 10.73 0.01 -20.13
C LYS A 179 9.75 -0.48 -21.20
N ALA A 180 9.80 -1.76 -21.56
CA ALA A 180 8.87 -2.38 -22.52
C ALA A 180 7.39 -2.30 -22.07
N GLN A 181 7.13 -2.32 -20.75
CA GLN A 181 5.79 -2.23 -20.18
C GLN A 181 5.33 -0.80 -19.84
N GLY A 182 6.17 0.21 -20.13
CA GLY A 182 5.92 1.61 -19.75
C GLY A 182 5.79 1.80 -18.23
N LEU A 183 6.59 1.06 -17.45
CA LEU A 183 6.63 1.08 -15.99
C LEU A 183 7.89 1.77 -15.44
N MET A 184 8.74 2.32 -16.32
CA MET A 184 9.86 3.14 -15.88
C MET A 184 9.35 4.46 -15.29
N PRO A 185 9.85 4.88 -14.11
CA PRO A 185 9.56 6.19 -13.58
C PRO A 185 10.05 7.31 -14.50
N ILE A 186 9.30 8.40 -14.55
CA ILE A 186 9.68 9.65 -15.19
C ILE A 186 10.73 10.31 -14.30
N THR A 187 11.94 10.43 -14.82
CA THR A 187 13.10 11.03 -14.14
C THR A 187 13.48 12.40 -14.71
N ASP A 188 12.75 12.88 -15.72
CA ASP A 188 12.98 14.18 -16.35
C ASP A 188 12.82 15.32 -15.32
N GLU A 189 13.62 16.38 -15.46
CA GLU A 189 13.53 17.57 -14.58
C GLU A 189 12.13 18.19 -14.56
N VAL A 190 11.41 18.10 -15.68
CA VAL A 190 10.03 18.59 -15.82
C VAL A 190 9.07 17.42 -15.97
N ASN A 191 8.30 17.15 -14.92
CA ASN A 191 7.22 16.17 -14.96
C ASN A 191 5.86 16.85 -15.26
N PRO A 192 5.29 16.68 -16.47
CA PRO A 192 4.05 17.34 -16.86
C PRO A 192 2.83 16.93 -16.01
N TYR A 193 2.88 15.75 -15.38
CA TYR A 193 1.82 15.29 -14.49
C TYR A 193 1.86 16.02 -13.14
N VAL A 194 3.06 16.32 -12.62
CA VAL A 194 3.23 17.13 -11.41
C VAL A 194 2.77 18.57 -11.65
N ASP A 195 3.12 19.15 -12.80
CA ASP A 195 2.62 20.48 -13.20
C ASP A 195 1.09 20.51 -13.32
N ALA A 196 0.50 19.47 -13.92
CA ALA A 196 -0.96 19.34 -14.00
C ALA A 196 -1.58 19.21 -12.61
N PHE A 197 -0.96 18.47 -11.68
CA PHE A 197 -1.46 18.33 -10.32
C PHE A 197 -1.54 19.69 -9.62
N TRP A 198 -0.47 20.49 -9.70
CA TRP A 198 -0.45 21.81 -9.07
C TRP A 198 -1.42 22.81 -9.71
N LYS A 199 -1.66 22.71 -11.01
CA LYS A 199 -2.73 23.49 -11.69
C LYS A 199 -4.13 23.06 -11.27
N TRP A 200 -4.31 21.78 -10.92
CA TRP A 200 -5.59 21.24 -10.47
C TRP A 200 -5.88 21.53 -8.99
N TRP A 201 -4.83 21.55 -8.16
CA TRP A 201 -4.87 21.70 -6.69
C TRP A 201 -5.87 22.75 -6.16
N PRO A 202 -5.96 23.99 -6.70
CA PRO A 202 -6.87 25.01 -6.17
C PRO A 202 -8.35 24.62 -6.19
N THR A 203 -8.75 23.79 -7.16
CA THR A 203 -10.13 23.28 -7.27
C THR A 203 -10.30 21.96 -6.55
N LEU A 204 -9.32 21.07 -6.65
CA LEU A 204 -9.31 19.75 -6.02
C LEU A 204 -9.46 19.84 -4.50
N LYS A 205 -8.65 20.69 -3.84
CA LYS A 205 -8.58 20.75 -2.37
C LYS A 205 -9.91 21.09 -1.69
N LYS A 206 -10.86 21.69 -2.42
CA LYS A 206 -12.18 22.07 -1.92
C LYS A 206 -13.13 20.88 -1.70
N GLN A 207 -12.87 19.74 -2.35
CA GLN A 207 -13.71 18.54 -2.28
C GLN A 207 -13.01 17.35 -1.60
N LEU A 208 -11.71 17.43 -1.35
CA LEU A 208 -10.96 16.37 -0.69
C LEU A 208 -11.40 16.19 0.76
N MET A 209 -11.82 14.98 1.10
CA MET A 209 -12.05 14.55 2.47
C MET A 209 -10.89 13.70 2.98
N PHE A 210 -10.25 12.93 2.11
CA PHE A 210 -9.11 12.08 2.42
C PHE A 210 -8.01 12.32 1.38
N PHE A 211 -6.82 12.67 1.84
CA PHE A 211 -5.66 12.80 0.98
C PHE A 211 -4.47 12.04 1.53
N ARG A 212 -3.97 11.08 0.75
CA ARG A 212 -2.84 10.23 1.10
C ARG A 212 -1.65 10.48 0.17
N LEU A 213 -0.53 10.82 0.77
CA LEU A 213 0.77 10.94 0.10
C LEU A 213 1.52 9.63 0.18
N THR A 214 2.00 9.16 -0.96
CA THR A 214 2.76 7.91 -1.12
C THR A 214 3.85 8.11 -2.17
N GLY A 215 4.42 7.02 -2.67
CA GLY A 215 5.45 6.98 -3.71
C GLY A 215 6.69 6.25 -3.21
N GLY A 216 7.86 6.69 -3.66
CA GLY A 216 9.12 6.15 -3.14
C GLY A 216 9.26 6.39 -1.64
N GLU A 217 9.81 7.53 -1.26
CA GLU A 217 9.83 8.01 0.12
C GLU A 217 9.35 9.46 0.16
N PRO A 218 8.08 9.72 0.51
CA PRO A 218 7.51 11.07 0.52
C PRO A 218 8.30 12.10 1.30
N LEU A 219 8.97 11.72 2.38
CA LEU A 219 9.78 12.64 3.19
C LEU A 219 11.14 13.00 2.54
N LEU A 220 11.44 12.48 1.34
CA LEU A 220 12.54 12.94 0.49
C LEU A 220 12.07 13.79 -0.70
N ILE A 221 10.75 13.91 -0.91
CA ILE A 221 10.18 14.53 -2.11
C ILE A 221 9.83 16.00 -1.83
N PRO A 222 10.36 16.98 -2.60
CA PRO A 222 10.05 18.40 -2.40
C PRO A 222 8.55 18.74 -2.46
N ASP A 223 7.81 18.12 -3.39
CA ASP A 223 6.37 18.34 -3.55
C ASP A 223 5.55 17.93 -2.31
N THR A 224 6.01 16.93 -1.55
CA THR A 224 5.41 16.57 -0.26
C THR A 224 5.46 17.76 0.71
N PHE A 225 6.64 18.37 0.84
CA PHE A 225 6.81 19.52 1.74
C PHE A 225 6.08 20.77 1.22
N LYS A 226 6.06 20.99 -0.10
CA LYS A 226 5.26 22.06 -0.72
C LYS A 226 3.78 21.89 -0.35
N LEU A 227 3.24 20.68 -0.42
CA LEU A 227 1.87 20.42 -0.02
C LEU A 227 1.64 20.72 1.46
N LEU A 228 2.50 20.21 2.34
CA LEU A 228 2.38 20.45 3.79
C LEU A 228 2.42 21.94 4.11
N SER A 229 3.33 22.71 3.49
CA SER A 229 3.39 24.17 3.63
C SER A 229 2.12 24.85 3.14
N LEU A 230 1.58 24.46 1.97
CA LEU A 230 0.32 25.02 1.46
C LEU A 230 -0.88 24.73 2.38
N ILE A 231 -0.94 23.56 3.01
CA ILE A 231 -2.00 23.23 3.99
C ILE A 231 -1.78 24.03 5.28
N ASP A 232 -0.53 24.27 5.67
CA ASP A 232 -0.20 25.10 6.81
C ASP A 232 -0.60 26.58 6.57
N GLU A 233 -0.43 27.09 5.35
CA GLU A 233 -0.82 28.45 4.96
C GLU A 233 -2.34 28.58 4.71
N GLU A 234 -2.95 27.57 4.09
CA GLU A 234 -4.36 27.53 3.71
C GLU A 234 -5.07 26.32 4.36
N PRO A 235 -5.55 26.45 5.61
CA PRO A 235 -6.12 25.34 6.37
C PRO A 235 -7.30 24.63 5.69
N LEU A 236 -7.33 23.30 5.82
CA LEU A 236 -8.39 22.41 5.32
C LEU A 236 -8.95 21.57 6.50
N PRO A 237 -9.74 22.17 7.42
CA PRO A 237 -10.14 21.53 8.68
C PRO A 237 -11.06 20.30 8.51
N HIS A 238 -11.56 20.05 7.31
CA HIS A 238 -12.36 18.87 6.96
C HIS A 238 -11.52 17.69 6.45
N LEU A 239 -10.25 17.94 6.09
CA LEU A 239 -9.37 16.97 5.44
C LEU A 239 -8.76 15.99 6.44
N GLU A 240 -8.80 14.71 6.15
CA GLU A 240 -7.94 13.70 6.75
C GLU A 240 -6.69 13.52 5.90
N LEU A 241 -5.55 13.96 6.42
CA LEU A 241 -4.27 13.94 5.72
C LEU A 241 -3.44 12.74 6.18
N SER A 242 -2.89 12.00 5.22
CA SER A 242 -2.07 10.82 5.48
C SER A 242 -0.75 10.87 4.71
N VAL A 243 0.33 10.38 5.32
CA VAL A 243 1.64 10.23 4.68
C VAL A 243 2.13 8.79 4.85
N ASN A 244 2.57 8.16 3.77
CA ASN A 244 3.18 6.84 3.78
C ASN A 244 4.70 6.96 3.72
N SER A 245 5.40 6.67 4.82
CA SER A 245 6.85 6.80 4.88
C SER A 245 7.50 5.52 5.40
N ASN A 246 8.65 5.16 4.85
CA ASN A 246 9.55 4.15 5.44
C ASN A 246 10.18 4.64 6.76
N LEU A 247 10.04 5.93 7.10
CA LEU A 247 10.60 6.62 8.28
C LEU A 247 12.12 6.44 8.47
N GLY A 248 12.84 6.01 7.44
CA GLY A 248 14.29 5.87 7.44
C GLY A 248 15.01 7.03 6.76
N VAL A 249 14.44 8.24 6.78
CA VAL A 249 15.02 9.42 6.13
C VAL A 249 16.13 10.07 6.98
N PRO A 250 16.99 10.90 6.39
CA PRO A 250 17.94 11.70 7.16
C PRO A 250 17.23 12.60 8.19
N GLU A 251 17.88 12.81 9.33
CA GLU A 251 17.32 13.56 10.48
C GLU A 251 16.79 14.93 10.10
N LYS A 252 17.54 15.69 9.29
CA LYS A 252 17.10 17.00 8.79
C LYS A 252 15.74 16.96 8.08
N GLN A 253 15.46 15.89 7.33
CA GLN A 253 14.16 15.75 6.65
C GLN A 253 13.06 15.34 7.62
N PHE A 254 13.38 14.47 8.57
CA PHE A 254 12.46 14.11 9.64
C PHE A 254 12.10 15.32 10.51
N ASP A 255 13.07 16.15 10.89
CA ASP A 255 12.86 17.40 11.64
C ASP A 255 11.95 18.36 10.88
N LYS A 256 12.25 18.60 9.60
CA LYS A 256 11.42 19.45 8.74
C LYS A 256 9.97 18.94 8.70
N PHE A 257 9.80 17.62 8.56
CA PHE A 257 8.49 16.98 8.56
C PHE A 257 7.77 17.17 9.91
N MET A 258 8.46 16.93 11.02
CA MET A 258 7.91 17.09 12.37
C MET A 258 7.50 18.54 12.65
N THR A 259 8.32 19.53 12.29
CA THR A 259 8.00 20.95 12.47
C THR A 259 6.72 21.35 11.74
N LEU A 260 6.60 21.02 10.45
CA LEU A 260 5.41 21.35 9.66
C LEU A 260 4.17 20.61 10.15
N THR A 261 4.30 19.30 10.41
CA THR A 261 3.18 18.48 10.86
C THR A 261 2.67 18.92 12.23
N LYS A 262 3.58 19.29 13.14
CA LYS A 262 3.22 19.84 14.45
C LYS A 262 2.41 21.13 14.32
N SER A 263 2.86 22.07 13.48
CA SER A 263 2.09 23.29 13.19
C SER A 263 0.70 22.98 12.63
N ILE A 264 0.59 22.04 11.69
CA ILE A 264 -0.69 21.64 11.09
C ILE A 264 -1.64 21.04 12.14
N VAL A 265 -1.13 20.17 13.00
CA VAL A 265 -1.92 19.41 13.98
C VAL A 265 -2.33 20.29 15.17
N GLU A 266 -1.39 21.01 15.78
CA GLU A 266 -1.65 21.84 16.97
C GLU A 266 -2.63 22.98 16.65
N ASN A 267 -2.54 23.56 15.45
CA ASN A 267 -3.44 24.60 14.98
C ASN A 267 -4.72 24.05 14.30
N LYS A 268 -4.98 22.74 14.37
CA LYS A 268 -6.19 22.08 13.82
C LYS A 268 -6.45 22.43 12.34
N LYS A 269 -5.39 22.55 11.55
CA LYS A 269 -5.47 22.92 10.13
C LYS A 269 -6.00 21.79 9.25
N VAL A 270 -6.05 20.57 9.79
CA VAL A 270 -6.67 19.37 9.20
C VAL A 270 -7.55 18.69 10.24
N LYS A 271 -8.52 17.88 9.79
CA LYS A 271 -9.41 17.11 10.67
C LYS A 271 -8.63 16.09 11.50
N HIS A 272 -7.71 15.38 10.86
CA HIS A 272 -6.87 14.36 11.47
C HIS A 272 -5.63 14.09 10.60
N PHE A 273 -4.50 13.80 11.26
CA PHE A 273 -3.26 13.42 10.60
C PHE A 273 -2.93 11.95 10.91
N MET A 274 -2.59 11.19 9.87
CA MET A 274 -2.24 9.78 9.95
C MET A 274 -0.87 9.51 9.31
N MET A 275 0.07 8.98 10.10
CA MET A 275 1.30 8.41 9.57
C MET A 275 1.06 6.93 9.24
N HIS A 276 1.27 6.53 7.98
CA HIS A 276 1.46 5.13 7.65
C HIS A 276 2.94 4.88 7.56
N THR A 277 3.46 4.01 8.41
CA THR A 277 4.85 3.60 8.33
C THR A 277 4.98 2.13 8.03
N SER A 278 5.98 1.76 7.25
CA SER A 278 6.07 0.44 6.68
C SER A 278 7.18 -0.35 7.38
N LEU A 279 6.80 -1.41 8.10
CA LEU A 279 7.70 -2.26 8.87
C LEU A 279 7.13 -3.68 8.92
N ASP A 280 7.91 -4.70 8.56
CA ASP A 280 7.37 -6.04 8.25
C ASP A 280 7.68 -7.11 9.32
N THR A 281 8.59 -6.79 10.26
CA THR A 281 9.06 -7.63 11.37
C THR A 281 9.90 -6.74 12.31
N TYR A 282 10.72 -7.30 13.19
CA TYR A 282 11.45 -6.57 14.22
C TYR A 282 12.98 -6.61 14.04
N GLY A 283 13.68 -5.54 14.42
CA GLY A 283 15.15 -5.52 14.52
C GLY A 283 15.87 -5.84 13.21
N SER A 284 16.93 -6.65 13.30
CA SER A 284 17.77 -7.02 12.16
C SER A 284 17.02 -7.75 11.05
N HIS A 285 15.95 -8.50 11.38
CA HIS A 285 15.09 -9.12 10.36
C HIS A 285 14.45 -8.03 9.49
N ALA A 286 14.00 -6.93 10.10
CA ALA A 286 13.39 -5.81 9.38
C ALA A 286 14.41 -5.05 8.54
N GLU A 287 15.63 -4.86 9.04
CA GLU A 287 16.73 -4.22 8.32
C GLU A 287 17.14 -5.03 7.08
N TYR A 288 17.12 -6.37 7.18
CA TYR A 288 17.39 -7.24 6.05
C TYR A 288 16.30 -7.12 4.96
N ILE A 289 15.02 -7.22 5.35
CA ILE A 289 13.89 -7.08 4.42
C ILE A 289 13.88 -5.69 3.79
N ARG A 290 14.12 -4.65 4.60
CA ARG A 290 14.08 -3.23 4.21
C ARG A 290 15.48 -2.66 4.15
N HIS A 291 16.30 -3.20 3.25
CA HIS A 291 17.69 -2.76 3.11
C HIS A 291 17.81 -1.23 2.98
N GLY A 292 18.56 -0.62 3.91
CA GLY A 292 18.66 0.83 4.13
C GLY A 292 18.01 1.31 5.43
N LEU A 293 17.18 0.49 6.06
CA LEU A 293 16.63 0.74 7.39
C LEU A 293 17.71 0.64 8.46
N ASP A 294 17.72 1.64 9.35
CA ASP A 294 18.35 1.59 10.66
C ASP A 294 17.19 1.48 11.66
N PHE A 295 17.05 0.30 12.26
CA PHE A 295 15.88 0.00 13.08
C PHE A 295 15.84 0.88 14.33
N LYS A 296 16.98 1.13 14.96
CA LYS A 296 17.06 1.92 16.19
C LYS A 296 16.68 3.38 15.94
N ARG A 297 17.14 3.96 14.82
CA ARG A 297 16.72 5.32 14.42
C ARG A 297 15.24 5.36 14.10
N PHE A 298 14.72 4.36 13.40
CA PHE A 298 13.29 4.24 13.11
C PHE A 298 12.44 4.20 14.39
N GLU A 299 12.83 3.40 15.39
CA GLU A 299 12.17 3.37 16.69
C GLU A 299 12.16 4.75 17.35
N GLY A 300 13.31 5.44 17.35
CA GLY A 300 13.42 6.80 17.87
C GLY A 300 12.48 7.79 17.18
N TYR A 301 12.33 7.69 15.85
CA TYR A 301 11.41 8.55 15.08
C TYR A 301 9.94 8.22 15.36
N VAL A 302 9.59 6.94 15.50
CA VAL A 302 8.24 6.54 15.92
C VAL A 302 7.90 7.08 17.30
N GLU A 303 8.80 6.92 18.28
CA GLU A 303 8.58 7.41 19.64
C GLU A 303 8.50 8.94 19.69
N ARG A 304 9.35 9.64 18.95
CA ARG A 304 9.30 11.10 18.84
C ARG A 304 7.99 11.58 18.19
N TYR A 305 7.55 10.93 17.11
CA TYR A 305 6.26 11.21 16.47
C TYR A 305 5.10 11.04 17.46
N LEU A 306 5.08 9.92 18.19
CA LEU A 306 4.03 9.65 19.18
C LEU A 306 4.11 10.59 20.40
N THR A 307 5.30 11.07 20.76
CA THR A 307 5.45 12.00 21.87
C THR A 307 4.99 13.41 21.49
N GLU A 308 5.44 13.91 20.34
CA GLU A 308 5.20 15.30 19.94
C GLU A 308 3.84 15.53 19.26
N LEU A 309 3.20 14.47 18.74
CA LEU A 309 1.90 14.56 18.05
C LEU A 309 0.85 13.65 18.72
N PRO A 310 0.39 13.98 19.95
CA PRO A 310 -0.41 13.07 20.77
C PRO A 310 -1.82 12.77 20.23
N THR A 311 -2.32 13.56 19.29
CA THR A 311 -3.63 13.38 18.64
C THR A 311 -3.53 12.76 17.25
N SER A 312 -2.31 12.57 16.72
CA SER A 312 -2.09 11.99 15.40
C SER A 312 -1.93 10.48 15.49
N SER A 313 -2.58 9.76 14.58
CA SER A 313 -2.50 8.30 14.55
C SER A 313 -1.28 7.81 13.75
N ILE A 314 -0.88 6.57 14.03
CA ILE A 314 0.12 5.85 13.23
C ILE A 314 -0.40 4.47 12.87
N SER A 315 -0.08 3.99 11.68
CA SER A 315 -0.39 2.65 11.20
C SER A 315 0.88 1.98 10.71
N PHE A 316 1.27 0.89 11.35
CA PHE A 316 2.31 0.00 10.84
C PHE A 316 1.72 -0.85 9.71
N THR A 317 2.14 -0.60 8.49
CA THR A 317 1.74 -1.36 7.31
C THR A 317 2.77 -2.45 7.06
N CYS A 318 2.44 -3.68 7.46
CA CYS A 318 3.31 -4.83 7.35
C CYS A 318 2.97 -5.57 6.06
N THR A 319 3.85 -5.50 5.06
CA THR A 319 3.73 -6.37 3.89
C THR A 319 4.18 -7.76 4.31
N PHE A 320 3.23 -8.51 4.89
CA PHE A 320 3.52 -9.78 5.53
C PHE A 320 3.97 -10.79 4.47
N ASN A 321 5.21 -11.24 4.60
CA ASN A 321 5.93 -12.04 3.61
C ASN A 321 6.60 -13.24 4.29
N ALA A 322 7.30 -14.08 3.50
CA ALA A 322 7.95 -15.29 3.99
C ALA A 322 8.88 -15.03 5.20
N LEU A 323 9.62 -13.92 5.18
CA LEU A 323 10.58 -13.56 6.23
C LEU A 323 9.92 -12.90 7.44
N SER A 324 8.68 -12.42 7.31
CA SER A 324 7.91 -11.88 8.44
C SER A 324 7.52 -12.97 9.44
N VAL A 325 7.37 -14.22 8.98
CA VAL A 325 6.89 -15.35 9.81
C VAL A 325 7.81 -15.60 11.00
N VAL A 326 9.10 -15.32 10.85
CA VAL A 326 10.10 -15.40 11.92
C VAL A 326 10.42 -13.99 12.43
N GLY A 327 10.13 -13.74 13.71
CA GLY A 327 10.33 -12.42 14.35
C GLY A 327 9.09 -11.52 14.43
N PHE A 328 7.90 -12.00 14.03
CA PHE A 328 6.69 -11.19 14.15
C PHE A 328 6.22 -10.98 15.60
N ILE A 329 6.41 -11.97 16.49
CA ILE A 329 6.02 -11.85 17.91
C ILE A 329 6.74 -10.67 18.59
N PRO A 330 8.07 -10.51 18.50
CA PRO A 330 8.76 -9.32 19.00
C PRO A 330 8.20 -7.99 18.46
N PHE A 331 7.82 -7.95 17.17
CA PHE A 331 7.15 -6.78 16.61
C PHE A 331 5.79 -6.50 17.27
N LEU A 332 4.96 -7.53 17.49
CA LEU A 332 3.69 -7.40 18.18
C LEU A 332 3.87 -6.92 19.63
N GLU A 333 4.84 -7.46 20.35
CA GLU A 333 5.20 -7.02 21.71
C GLU A 333 5.59 -5.54 21.74
N TRP A 334 6.41 -5.11 20.78
CA TRP A 334 6.79 -3.71 20.63
C TRP A 334 5.58 -2.81 20.37
N VAL A 335 4.69 -3.17 19.45
CA VAL A 335 3.46 -2.39 19.18
C VAL A 335 2.54 -2.33 20.40
N ILE A 336 2.38 -3.44 21.14
CA ILE A 336 1.63 -3.46 22.41
C ILE A 336 2.29 -2.50 23.41
N SER A 337 3.62 -2.46 23.49
CA SER A 337 4.34 -1.52 24.34
C SER A 337 4.06 -0.05 23.96
N LEU A 338 4.02 0.26 22.67
CA LEU A 338 3.68 1.60 22.17
C LEU A 338 2.24 1.97 22.51
N ARG A 339 1.29 1.04 22.32
CA ARG A 339 -0.12 1.23 22.68
C ARG A 339 -0.30 1.53 24.16
N LYS A 340 0.43 0.84 25.04
CA LYS A 340 0.41 1.09 26.49
C LYS A 340 1.03 2.43 26.86
N ARG A 341 2.20 2.79 26.30
CA ARG A 341 2.92 4.03 26.62
C ARG A 341 2.26 5.28 26.05
N PHE A 342 1.69 5.18 24.84
CA PHE A 342 1.20 6.31 24.06
C PHE A 342 -0.31 6.25 23.82
N ALA A 343 -1.09 5.64 24.71
CA ALA A 343 -2.55 5.74 24.62
C ALA A 343 -3.01 7.20 24.85
N SER A 344 -3.82 7.74 23.94
CA SER A 344 -4.44 9.06 24.09
C SER A 344 -5.78 9.11 23.36
N VAL A 345 -6.63 10.06 23.74
CA VAL A 345 -7.93 10.28 23.11
C VAL A 345 -7.72 10.80 21.68
N GLY A 346 -8.46 10.23 20.73
CA GLY A 346 -8.41 10.64 19.32
C GLY A 346 -7.25 10.08 18.51
N ARG A 347 -6.28 9.40 19.14
CA ARG A 347 -5.19 8.70 18.49
C ARG A 347 -5.43 7.20 18.45
N GLN A 348 -4.91 6.56 17.41
CA GLN A 348 -4.83 5.12 17.29
C GLN A 348 -3.46 4.69 16.78
N ILE A 349 -2.97 3.56 17.28
CA ILE A 349 -1.80 2.85 16.77
C ILE A 349 -2.32 1.57 16.11
N TYR A 350 -2.23 1.46 14.80
CA TYR A 350 -2.78 0.34 14.03
C TYR A 350 -1.69 -0.60 13.53
N ILE A 351 -2.06 -1.86 13.34
CA ILE A 351 -1.35 -2.80 12.50
C ILE A 351 -2.23 -3.08 11.29
N ASP A 352 -1.67 -2.92 10.10
CA ASP A 352 -2.26 -3.40 8.86
C ASP A 352 -1.40 -4.51 8.28
N LEU A 353 -2.04 -5.58 7.79
CA LEU A 353 -1.39 -6.83 7.40
C LEU A 353 -1.76 -7.23 5.96
N PRO A 354 -1.41 -6.42 4.94
CA PRO A 354 -1.48 -6.90 3.56
C PRO A 354 -0.50 -8.08 3.37
N HIS A 355 -0.98 -9.24 2.92
CA HIS A 355 -0.09 -10.34 2.55
C HIS A 355 0.53 -10.11 1.17
N LEU A 356 1.81 -10.43 1.04
CA LEU A 356 2.52 -10.35 -0.23
C LEU A 356 1.99 -11.44 -1.19
N LYS A 357 1.34 -11.03 -2.28
CA LYS A 357 0.87 -11.94 -3.34
C LYS A 357 1.88 -12.14 -4.45
N TYR A 358 2.66 -11.10 -4.77
CA TYR A 358 3.68 -11.15 -5.80
C TYR A 358 4.91 -10.33 -5.36
N PRO A 359 6.13 -10.82 -5.59
CA PRO A 359 6.44 -12.12 -6.20
C PRO A 359 6.14 -13.31 -5.25
N MET A 360 5.59 -14.40 -5.82
CA MET A 360 5.18 -15.58 -5.03
C MET A 360 6.34 -16.22 -4.26
N PHE A 361 7.56 -16.19 -4.80
CA PHE A 361 8.74 -16.76 -4.13
C PHE A 361 9.10 -16.05 -2.82
N MET A 362 8.64 -14.82 -2.58
CA MET A 362 8.81 -14.13 -1.30
C MET A 362 7.57 -14.21 -0.40
N SER A 363 6.49 -14.79 -0.88
CA SER A 363 5.24 -14.89 -0.11
C SER A 363 5.27 -16.04 0.89
N CYS A 364 4.40 -16.01 1.90
CA CYS A 364 4.26 -17.12 2.84
C CYS A 364 3.86 -18.44 2.14
N ALA A 365 3.26 -18.38 0.95
CA ALA A 365 2.89 -19.57 0.19
C ALA A 365 4.10 -20.32 -0.40
N ALA A 366 5.30 -19.73 -0.42
CA ALA A 366 6.53 -20.42 -0.84
C ALA A 366 7.14 -21.28 0.29
N LEU A 367 6.74 -21.03 1.54
CA LEU A 367 7.28 -21.74 2.71
C LEU A 367 6.77 -23.18 2.78
N THR A 368 7.56 -24.04 3.43
CA THR A 368 7.19 -25.43 3.72
C THR A 368 6.09 -25.50 4.80
N PRO A 369 5.32 -26.61 4.87
CA PRO A 369 4.15 -26.71 5.75
C PRO A 369 4.43 -26.48 7.25
N ASP A 370 5.65 -26.75 7.72
CA ASP A 370 6.08 -26.52 9.09
C ASP A 370 5.94 -25.05 9.53
N TYR A 371 6.05 -24.09 8.61
CA TYR A 371 5.83 -22.67 8.90
C TYR A 371 4.37 -22.32 9.21
N GLN A 372 3.40 -23.20 8.88
CA GLN A 372 2.01 -23.03 9.31
C GLN A 372 1.90 -23.09 10.84
N GLU A 373 2.72 -23.89 11.52
CA GLU A 373 2.75 -23.93 12.98
C GLU A 373 3.33 -22.63 13.58
N HIS A 374 4.27 -21.99 12.91
CA HIS A 374 4.73 -20.65 13.29
C HIS A 374 3.61 -19.61 13.18
N MET A 375 2.83 -19.65 12.09
CA MET A 375 1.65 -18.80 11.91
C MET A 375 0.60 -19.04 13.00
N LYS A 376 0.31 -20.31 13.34
CA LYS A 376 -0.62 -20.66 14.42
C LYS A 376 -0.15 -20.13 15.78
N LYS A 377 1.16 -20.19 16.07
CA LYS A 377 1.74 -19.58 17.30
C LYS A 377 1.58 -18.06 17.33
N ILE A 378 1.79 -17.37 16.20
CA ILE A 378 1.56 -15.92 16.09
C ILE A 378 0.08 -15.60 16.37
N ILE A 379 -0.84 -16.36 15.75
CA ILE A 379 -2.29 -16.17 15.94
C ILE A 379 -2.68 -16.40 17.40
N ALA A 380 -2.23 -17.50 18.03
CA ALA A 380 -2.50 -17.78 19.43
C ALA A 380 -1.98 -16.64 20.34
N PHE A 381 -0.76 -16.15 20.09
CA PHE A 381 -0.20 -15.01 20.81
C PHE A 381 -1.09 -13.74 20.66
N MET A 382 -1.59 -13.48 19.45
CA MET A 382 -2.48 -12.35 19.18
C MET A 382 -3.79 -12.48 19.95
N GLU A 383 -4.39 -13.67 19.97
CA GLU A 383 -5.66 -13.98 20.64
C GLU A 383 -5.58 -13.84 22.15
N GLU A 384 -4.52 -14.37 22.75
CA GLU A 384 -4.25 -14.24 24.19
C GLU A 384 -4.08 -12.78 24.64
N ARG A 385 -3.79 -11.86 23.70
CA ARG A 385 -3.51 -10.44 23.96
C ARG A 385 -4.53 -9.53 23.31
N GLU A 386 -5.71 -10.03 22.95
CA GLU A 386 -6.76 -9.21 22.39
C GLU A 386 -7.25 -8.17 23.41
N ASP A 387 -7.14 -6.90 23.03
CA ASP A 387 -7.69 -5.78 23.78
C ASP A 387 -7.83 -4.59 22.82
N ASN A 388 -9.02 -3.98 22.79
CA ASN A 388 -9.35 -2.94 21.82
C ASN A 388 -8.57 -1.63 22.00
N ARG A 389 -7.91 -1.43 23.14
CA ARG A 389 -7.24 -0.18 23.52
C ARG A 389 -5.71 -0.31 23.56
N PHE A 390 -5.21 -1.32 24.26
CA PHE A 390 -3.79 -1.50 24.60
C PHE A 390 -3.17 -2.76 24.00
N GLY A 391 -3.97 -3.78 23.73
CA GLY A 391 -3.52 -5.07 23.19
C GLY A 391 -3.66 -5.15 21.68
N ILE A 392 -3.84 -6.36 21.16
CA ILE A 392 -4.10 -6.65 19.74
C ILE A 392 -5.59 -6.44 19.46
N LYS A 393 -5.92 -5.83 18.32
CA LYS A 393 -7.33 -5.63 17.95
C LYS A 393 -7.85 -6.91 17.28
N PRO A 394 -9.11 -7.33 17.53
CA PRO A 394 -9.66 -8.55 16.90
C PRO A 394 -9.57 -8.54 15.36
N ALA A 395 -9.69 -7.36 14.75
CA ALA A 395 -9.57 -7.21 13.30
C ALA A 395 -8.14 -7.46 12.77
N GLU A 396 -7.11 -7.27 13.60
CA GLU A 396 -5.72 -7.57 13.29
C GLU A 396 -5.49 -9.08 13.33
N THR A 397 -6.01 -9.76 14.37
CA THR A 397 -6.02 -11.22 14.47
C THR A 397 -6.72 -11.87 13.28
N LEU A 398 -7.92 -11.36 12.92
CA LEU A 398 -8.68 -11.85 11.77
C LEU A 398 -7.89 -11.72 10.46
N LYS A 399 -7.16 -10.62 10.27
CA LYS A 399 -6.29 -10.47 9.10
C LYS A 399 -5.18 -11.52 9.10
N MET A 400 -4.53 -11.77 10.23
CA MET A 400 -3.50 -12.81 10.33
C MET A 400 -4.05 -14.21 10.02
N ARG A 401 -5.24 -14.55 10.54
CA ARG A 401 -5.94 -15.81 10.22
C ARG A 401 -6.17 -15.96 8.70
N ARG A 402 -6.61 -14.90 8.01
CA ARG A 402 -6.78 -14.92 6.55
C ARG A 402 -5.47 -15.18 5.79
N ILE A 403 -4.32 -14.77 6.33
CA ILE A 403 -3.01 -15.05 5.73
C ILE A 403 -2.69 -16.54 5.86
N LEU A 404 -2.95 -17.13 7.02
CA LEU A 404 -2.80 -18.58 7.23
C LEU A 404 -3.75 -19.36 6.29
N ASP A 405 -5.04 -19.01 6.24
CA ASP A 405 -6.01 -19.67 5.35
C ASP A 405 -5.55 -19.60 3.88
N TRP A 406 -5.02 -18.43 3.46
CA TRP A 406 -4.48 -18.26 2.13
C TRP A 406 -3.24 -19.15 1.91
N MET A 407 -2.29 -19.17 2.86
CA MET A 407 -1.10 -20.01 2.82
C MET A 407 -1.44 -21.51 2.72
N GLU A 408 -2.45 -21.97 3.46
CA GLU A 408 -2.96 -23.35 3.42
C GLU A 408 -3.63 -23.65 2.07
N SER A 409 -4.40 -22.71 1.52
CA SER A 409 -5.05 -22.86 0.21
C SER A 409 -4.07 -22.98 -0.97
N LYS A 410 -2.80 -22.60 -0.77
CA LYS A 410 -1.73 -22.69 -1.77
C LYS A 410 -0.86 -23.94 -1.64
N GLN A 411 -1.17 -24.82 -0.70
CA GLN A 411 -0.44 -26.08 -0.57
C GLN A 411 -0.68 -26.98 -1.79
N PRO A 412 0.36 -27.67 -2.29
CA PRO A 412 0.24 -28.51 -3.47
C PRO A 412 -0.85 -29.58 -3.33
N GLN A 413 -1.78 -29.65 -4.27
CA GLN A 413 -2.81 -30.70 -4.32
C GLN A 413 -2.47 -31.80 -5.33
N ASN A 414 -1.50 -31.54 -6.20
CA ASN A 414 -1.06 -32.45 -7.25
C ASN A 414 0.41 -32.15 -7.62
N LYS A 415 1.00 -33.01 -8.47
CA LYS A 415 2.39 -32.89 -8.92
C LYS A 415 2.71 -31.58 -9.65
N LYS A 416 1.75 -30.98 -10.34
CA LYS A 416 1.97 -29.72 -11.05
C LYS A 416 2.10 -28.56 -10.06
N ASP A 417 1.25 -28.52 -9.04
CA ASP A 417 1.33 -27.52 -7.97
C ASP A 417 2.67 -27.66 -7.20
N GLU A 418 3.12 -28.89 -6.98
CA GLU A 418 4.41 -29.16 -6.34
C GLU A 418 5.59 -28.63 -7.16
N GLN A 419 5.55 -28.81 -8.48
CA GLN A 419 6.58 -28.27 -9.37
C GLN A 419 6.62 -26.73 -9.36
N GLU A 420 5.46 -26.06 -9.34
CA GLU A 420 5.41 -24.60 -9.23
C GLU A 420 5.91 -24.12 -7.85
N LEU A 421 5.58 -24.84 -6.76
CA LEU A 421 6.14 -24.55 -5.44
C LEU A 421 7.66 -24.69 -5.42
N TYR A 422 8.21 -25.77 -5.97
CA TYR A 422 9.67 -25.96 -6.04
C TYR A 422 10.35 -24.87 -6.86
N LYS A 423 9.73 -24.41 -7.95
CA LYS A 423 10.24 -23.26 -8.70
C LYS A 423 10.29 -21.99 -7.83
N HIS A 424 9.24 -21.72 -7.06
CA HIS A 424 9.26 -20.58 -6.12
C HIS A 424 10.32 -20.73 -5.04
N GLN A 425 10.56 -21.94 -4.53
CA GLN A 425 11.61 -22.21 -3.56
C GLN A 425 13.02 -22.06 -4.15
N ARG A 426 13.25 -22.48 -5.40
CA ARG A 426 14.49 -22.17 -6.13
C ARG A 426 14.70 -20.67 -6.26
N ASP A 427 13.67 -19.95 -6.70
CA ASP A 427 13.71 -18.50 -6.90
C ASP A 427 13.95 -17.75 -5.57
N PHE A 428 13.42 -18.26 -4.45
CA PHE A 428 13.72 -17.74 -3.11
C PHE A 428 15.22 -17.81 -2.83
N TYR A 429 15.85 -18.98 -3.01
CA TYR A 429 17.29 -19.13 -2.79
C TYR A 429 18.11 -18.25 -3.76
N SER A 430 17.81 -18.30 -5.07
CA SER A 430 18.52 -17.49 -6.06
C SER A 430 18.44 -16.00 -5.75
N PHE A 431 17.26 -15.50 -5.34
CA PHE A 431 17.09 -14.11 -4.98
C PHE A 431 17.87 -13.74 -3.72
N PHE A 432 17.71 -14.48 -2.62
CA PHE A 432 18.32 -14.10 -1.33
C PHE A 432 19.83 -14.34 -1.28
N SER A 433 20.34 -15.33 -2.02
CA SER A 433 21.78 -15.51 -2.21
C SER A 433 22.41 -14.33 -2.95
N GLU A 434 21.77 -13.86 -4.03
CA GLU A 434 22.24 -12.71 -4.79
C GLU A 434 22.01 -11.40 -4.00
N HIS A 435 20.94 -11.31 -3.21
CA HIS A 435 20.70 -10.20 -2.27
C HIS A 435 21.88 -10.05 -1.30
N ASP A 436 22.27 -11.13 -0.63
CA ASP A 436 23.42 -11.16 0.30
C ASP A 436 24.69 -10.68 -0.37
N LYS A 437 25.00 -11.23 -1.54
CA LYS A 437 26.17 -10.82 -2.33
C LYS A 437 26.12 -9.33 -2.73
N ARG A 438 24.98 -8.84 -3.17
CA ARG A 438 24.84 -7.46 -3.67
C ARG A 438 24.87 -6.42 -2.56
N ARG A 439 24.39 -6.78 -1.38
CA ARG A 439 24.07 -5.85 -0.28
C ARG A 439 24.96 -6.06 0.95
N GLY A 440 25.83 -7.06 0.94
CA GLY A 440 26.71 -7.39 2.07
C GLY A 440 25.93 -7.89 3.29
N THR A 441 24.77 -8.51 3.05
CA THR A 441 23.95 -9.13 4.11
C THR A 441 24.25 -10.62 4.22
N ASP A 442 23.72 -11.27 5.25
CA ASP A 442 23.89 -12.70 5.49
C ASP A 442 22.57 -13.30 5.98
N PHE A 443 21.90 -14.04 5.11
CA PHE A 443 20.60 -14.63 5.38
C PHE A 443 20.63 -15.59 6.58
N LEU A 444 21.62 -16.49 6.64
CA LEU A 444 21.68 -17.52 7.69
C LEU A 444 22.09 -16.94 9.04
N LYS A 445 22.86 -15.85 9.05
CA LYS A 445 23.13 -15.09 10.26
C LYS A 445 21.91 -14.33 10.75
N THR A 446 21.14 -13.74 9.83
CA THR A 446 19.96 -12.93 10.19
C THR A 446 18.76 -13.81 10.54
N PHE A 447 18.52 -14.91 9.84
CA PHE A 447 17.37 -15.81 10.00
C PHE A 447 17.82 -17.25 10.31
N PRO A 448 18.50 -17.50 11.44
CA PRO A 448 18.99 -18.83 11.78
C PRO A 448 17.85 -19.86 11.90
N GLU A 449 16.65 -19.44 12.30
CA GLU A 449 15.45 -20.28 12.37
C GLU A 449 14.98 -20.78 11.00
N MET A 450 15.37 -20.10 9.92
CA MET A 450 15.02 -20.48 8.54
C MET A 450 16.09 -21.33 7.84
N LYS A 451 17.14 -21.75 8.56
CA LYS A 451 18.26 -22.48 7.98
C LYS A 451 17.83 -23.69 7.17
N ASP A 452 16.97 -24.55 7.73
CA ASP A 452 16.56 -25.79 7.06
C ASP A 452 15.77 -25.51 5.78
N PHE A 453 14.93 -24.48 5.79
CA PHE A 453 14.19 -24.04 4.61
C PHE A 453 15.12 -23.44 3.55
N TYR A 454 16.08 -22.61 3.95
CA TYR A 454 17.07 -22.04 3.03
C TYR A 454 17.93 -23.13 2.37
N GLU A 455 18.35 -24.12 3.14
CA GLU A 455 19.11 -25.28 2.67
C GLU A 455 18.28 -26.20 1.76
N HIS A 456 17.00 -26.39 2.06
CA HIS A 456 16.07 -27.06 1.16
C HIS A 456 15.95 -26.33 -0.17
N CYS A 457 15.74 -25.01 -0.14
CA CYS A 457 15.67 -24.18 -1.34
C CYS A 457 16.98 -24.22 -2.16
N ARG A 458 18.14 -24.22 -1.49
CA ARG A 458 19.47 -24.39 -2.12
C ARG A 458 19.56 -25.70 -2.90
N LYS A 459 19.23 -26.83 -2.25
CA LYS A 459 19.28 -28.16 -2.88
C LYS A 459 18.35 -28.29 -4.09
N LEU A 460 17.27 -27.52 -4.14
CA LEU A 460 16.39 -27.49 -5.31
C LEU A 460 16.99 -26.67 -6.45
N ALA A 461 17.85 -25.69 -6.15
CA ALA A 461 18.46 -24.77 -7.11
C ALA A 461 19.78 -25.30 -7.70
N ASP A 462 20.50 -26.14 -6.93
CA ASP A 462 21.59 -26.99 -7.40
C ASP A 462 21.06 -28.12 -8.32
#